data_AF-A0A938VT16-F1
#
_entry.id   AF-A0A938VT16-F1
#
_cell.length_a   1.000
_cell.length_b   1.000
_cell.length_c   1.000
_cell.angle_alpha   90.00
_cell.angle_beta   90.00
_cell.angle_gamma   90.00
#
_symmetry.space_group_name_H-M   'P 1'
#
loop_
_entity.id
_entity.type
_entity.pdbx_description
1 polymer ?
#
loop_
_entity_poly.entity_id
_entity_poly.type
_entity_poly.pdbx_seq_one_letter_code
_entity_poly.pdbx_strand_id
1 'polypeptide(L)'
;MTLSTILDDLRAADAVLRKFEQRYWLSSEIFYNLYARGVLDDGEHLEDFAEWAGFYKIKQHREAVLRQFSEQRVSRLRAGGTNAFVRLAPEEPLIEVAA
;
A
#
# COMPACT_ATOMS: atom_id res chain seq x y z
N MET A 1 4.88 -13.53 -4.78
CA MET A 1 4.17 -12.90 -3.64
C MET A 1 2.67 -13.21 -3.77
N THR A 2 1.95 -13.51 -2.69
CA THR A 2 0.51 -13.82 -2.71
C THR A 2 -0.34 -12.59 -2.36
N LEU A 3 -1.65 -12.61 -2.66
CA LEU A 3 -2.56 -11.54 -2.26
C LEU A 3 -2.63 -11.42 -0.73
N SER A 4 -2.72 -12.55 -0.03
CA SER A 4 -2.71 -12.57 1.44
C SER A 4 -1.49 -11.84 2.03
N THR A 5 -0.27 -12.13 1.54
CA THR A 5 0.95 -11.44 2.00
C THR A 5 0.91 -9.94 1.74
N ILE A 6 0.40 -9.50 0.57
CA ILE A 6 0.26 -8.07 0.25
C ILE A 6 -0.69 -7.40 1.25
N LEU A 7 -1.82 -8.02 1.54
CA LEU A 7 -2.83 -7.48 2.46
C LEU A 7 -2.34 -7.46 3.91
N ASP A 8 -1.56 -8.45 4.33
CA ASP A 8 -0.95 -8.49 5.66
C ASP A 8 0.13 -7.41 5.82
N ASP A 9 0.99 -7.21 4.82
CA ASP A 9 1.98 -6.14 4.81
C ASP A 9 1.32 -4.75 4.86
N LEU A 10 0.23 -4.57 4.09
CA LEU A 10 -0.55 -3.32 4.11
C LEU A 10 -1.16 -3.07 5.49
N ARG A 11 -1.76 -4.09 6.11
CA ARG A 11 -2.34 -3.98 7.46
C ARG A 11 -1.27 -3.59 8.49
N ALA A 12 -0.09 -4.19 8.41
CA ALA A 12 1.02 -3.88 9.30
C ALA A 12 1.52 -2.45 9.11
N ALA A 13 1.72 -2.01 7.87
CA ALA A 13 2.13 -0.64 7.56
C ALA A 13 1.08 0.38 8.02
N ASP A 14 -0.19 0.16 7.72
CA ASP A 14 -1.28 1.06 8.15
C ASP A 14 -1.38 1.19 9.67
N ALA A 15 -1.17 0.10 10.41
CA ALA A 15 -1.19 0.14 11.87
C ALA A 15 -0.08 1.03 12.46
N VAL A 16 1.10 1.05 11.82
CA VAL A 16 2.19 1.96 12.22
C VAL A 16 1.86 3.40 11.81
N LEU A 17 1.53 3.62 10.54
CA LEU A 17 1.20 4.94 10.01
C LEU A 17 0.11 5.63 10.85
N ARG A 18 -0.93 4.89 11.24
CA ARG A 18 -2.04 5.43 12.05
C ARG A 18 -1.58 6.02 13.38
N LYS A 19 -0.56 5.44 14.03
CA LYS A 19 -0.01 5.98 15.28
C LYS A 19 0.62 7.36 15.08
N PHE A 20 1.34 7.53 13.97
CA PHE A 20 1.97 8.80 13.61
C PHE A 20 0.94 9.84 13.19
N GLU A 21 -0.07 9.45 12.41
CA GLU A 21 -1.16 10.35 12.03
C GLU A 21 -1.93 10.88 13.25
N GLN A 22 -2.12 10.04 14.27
CA GLN A 22 -2.74 10.44 15.54
C GLN A 22 -1.80 11.30 16.39
N ARG A 23 -0.51 10.95 16.46
CA ARG A 23 0.49 11.70 17.24
C ARG A 23 0.71 13.10 16.71
N TYR A 24 0.75 13.26 15.39
CA TYR A 24 1.10 14.51 14.71
C TYR A 24 -0.09 15.21 14.04
N TRP A 25 -1.29 14.61 14.06
CA TRP A 25 -2.53 15.17 13.49
C TRP A 25 -2.42 15.55 12.00
N LEU A 26 -1.62 14.79 11.25
CA LEU A 26 -1.39 14.95 9.82
C LEU A 26 -1.65 13.63 9.11
N SER A 27 -2.18 13.67 7.90
CA SER A 27 -2.22 12.46 7.06
C SER A 27 -0.80 12.05 6.69
N SER A 28 -0.58 10.74 6.52
CA SER A 28 0.74 10.24 6.15
C SER A 28 1.26 10.81 4.82
N GLU A 29 0.36 11.15 3.89
CA GLU A 29 0.72 11.82 2.64
C GLU A 29 1.32 13.21 2.86
N ILE A 30 0.63 14.06 3.63
CA ILE A 30 1.12 15.42 3.93
C ILE A 30 2.40 15.34 4.75
N PHE A 31 2.45 14.43 5.73
CA PHE A 31 3.63 14.21 6.54
C PHE A 31 4.84 13.80 5.68
N TYR A 32 4.63 12.96 4.66
CA TYR A 32 5.70 12.49 3.79
C TYR A 32 6.22 13.59 2.88
N ASN A 33 5.33 14.44 2.38
CA ASN A 33 5.71 15.59 1.57
C ASN A 33 6.60 16.57 2.36
N LEU A 34 6.36 16.74 3.66
CA LEU A 34 7.21 17.54 4.53
C LEU A 34 8.57 16.83 4.77
N TYR A 35 8.53 15.52 5.08
CA TYR A 35 9.73 14.69 5.28
C TYR A 35 10.66 14.73 4.07
N ALA A 36 10.12 14.48 2.88
CA ALA A 36 10.87 14.42 1.63
C ALA A 36 11.50 15.77 1.25
N ARG A 37 10.97 16.88 1.76
CA ARG A 37 11.52 18.23 1.57
C ARG A 37 12.56 18.61 2.62
N GLY A 38 12.76 17.79 3.65
CA GLY A 38 13.66 18.09 4.76
C GLY A 38 13.18 19.26 5.63
N VAL A 39 11.86 19.49 5.71
CA VAL A 39 11.25 20.58 6.49
C VAL A 39 10.50 20.08 7.72
N LEU A 40 10.78 18.85 8.15
CA LEU A 40 10.24 18.31 9.39
C LEU A 40 11.21 18.54 10.53
N ASP A 41 10.74 19.34 11.48
CA ASP A 41 11.40 19.55 12.77
C ASP A 41 12.84 20.10 12.63
N ASP A 42 13.54 20.28 13.75
CA ASP A 42 14.96 20.67 13.78
C ASP A 42 15.92 19.47 13.97
N GLY A 43 15.37 18.25 13.94
CA GLY A 43 16.11 16.99 14.06
C GLY A 43 15.84 16.22 15.35
N GLU A 44 15.05 16.76 16.29
CA GLU A 44 14.70 16.12 17.57
C GLU A 44 14.05 14.73 17.40
N HIS A 45 13.30 14.52 16.31
CA HIS A 45 12.56 13.27 16.05
C HIS A 45 13.02 12.51 14.80
N LEU A 46 14.29 12.65 14.39
CA LEU A 46 14.79 12.11 13.12
C LEU A 46 14.61 10.58 12.98
N GLU A 47 14.88 9.81 14.04
CA GLU A 47 14.77 8.34 14.02
C GLU A 47 13.32 7.89 13.85
N ASP A 48 12.40 8.47 14.65
CA ASP A 48 10.95 8.23 14.57
C ASP A 48 10.43 8.51 13.15
N PHE A 49 10.86 9.62 12.54
CA PHE A 49 10.43 10.00 11.19
C PHE A 49 11.01 9.08 10.11
N ALA A 50 12.26 8.63 10.28
CA ALA A 50 12.89 7.69 9.35
C ALA A 50 12.20 6.31 9.38
N GLU A 51 11.86 5.81 10.57
CA GLU A 51 11.09 4.57 10.73
C GLU A 51 9.72 4.70 10.05
N TRP A 52 8.99 5.75 10.38
CA TRP A 52 7.68 6.02 9.80
C TRP A 52 7.73 6.14 8.26
N ALA A 53 8.72 6.86 7.71
CA ALA A 53 8.90 7.00 6.27
C ALA A 53 9.18 5.66 5.58
N GLY A 54 9.87 4.74 6.28
CA GLY A 54 10.05 3.35 5.85
C GLY A 54 8.72 2.63 5.66
N PHE A 55 7.85 2.66 6.68
CA PHE A 55 6.51 2.06 6.59
C PHE A 55 5.64 2.71 5.53
N TYR A 56 5.75 4.03 5.34
CA TYR A 56 5.01 4.73 4.30
C TYR A 56 5.42 4.25 2.89
N LYS A 57 6.73 4.09 2.64
CA LYS A 57 7.23 3.52 1.38
C LYS A 57 6.79 2.07 1.17
N ILE A 58 6.80 1.25 2.23
CA ILE A 58 6.29 -0.13 2.17
C ILE A 58 4.82 -0.11 1.74
N LYS A 59 3.98 0.71 2.37
CA LYS A 59 2.58 0.87 1.97
C LYS A 59 2.44 1.24 0.50
N GLN A 60 3.10 2.31 0.06
CA GLN A 60 3.02 2.78 -1.34
C GLN A 60 3.38 1.67 -2.33
N HIS A 61 4.47 0.94 -2.05
CA HIS A 61 4.89 -0.16 -2.89
C HIS A 61 3.87 -1.31 -2.88
N ARG A 62 3.36 -1.73 -1.72
CA ARG A 62 2.37 -2.81 -1.62
C ARG A 62 1.02 -2.44 -2.24
N GLU A 63 0.59 -1.20 -2.15
CA GLU A 63 -0.59 -0.69 -2.85
C GLU A 63 -0.40 -0.75 -4.38
N ALA A 64 0.81 -0.44 -4.87
CA ALA A 64 1.13 -0.57 -6.29
C ALA A 64 1.08 -2.03 -6.75
N VAL A 65 1.64 -2.96 -5.97
CA VAL A 65 1.57 -4.39 -6.32
C VAL A 65 0.14 -4.93 -6.23
N LEU A 66 -0.64 -4.52 -5.23
CA LEU A 66 -2.06 -4.87 -5.11
C LEU A 66 -2.85 -4.40 -6.34
N ARG A 67 -2.57 -3.18 -6.81
CA ARG A 67 -3.19 -2.62 -8.02
C ARG A 67 -2.86 -3.46 -9.24
N GLN A 68 -1.59 -3.80 -9.44
CA GLN A 68 -1.15 -4.65 -10.54
C GLN A 68 -1.81 -6.03 -10.49
N PHE A 69 -1.88 -6.64 -9.31
CA PHE A 69 -2.59 -7.91 -9.11
C PHE A 69 -4.07 -7.80 -9.52
N SER A 70 -4.73 -6.72 -9.10
CA SER A 70 -6.15 -6.46 -9.38
C SER A 70 -6.40 -6.27 -10.87
N GLU A 71 -5.56 -5.49 -11.55
CA GLU A 71 -5.62 -5.26 -12.99
C GLU A 71 -5.43 -6.57 -13.78
N GLN A 72 -4.45 -7.40 -13.39
CA GLN A 72 -4.24 -8.71 -14.00
C GLN A 72 -5.45 -9.64 -13.79
N ARG A 73 -6.05 -9.64 -12.59
CA ARG A 73 -7.27 -10.41 -12.32
C ARG A 73 -8.41 -9.97 -13.24
N VAL A 74 -8.66 -8.67 -13.35
CA VAL A 74 -9.72 -8.12 -14.22
C VAL A 74 -9.47 -8.47 -15.69
N SER A 75 -8.22 -8.37 -16.16
CA SER A 75 -7.85 -8.74 -17.52
C SER A 75 -8.16 -10.20 -17.83
N ARG A 76 -7.78 -11.13 -16.94
CA ARG A 76 -8.09 -12.57 -17.10
C ARG A 76 -9.59 -12.86 -17.09
N LEU A 77 -10.34 -12.19 -16.21
CA LEU A 77 -11.80 -12.36 -16.14
C LEU A 77 -12.51 -11.86 -17.41
N ARG A 78 -12.00 -10.80 -18.04
CA ARG A 78 -12.53 -10.28 -19.31
C ARG A 78 -12.16 -11.17 -20.50
N ALA A 79 -10.95 -11.74 -20.52
CA ALA A 79 -10.52 -12.64 -21.59
C ALA A 79 -11.33 -13.95 -21.66
N GLY A 80 -11.86 -14.42 -20.52
CA GLY A 80 -12.63 -15.66 -20.43
C GLY A 80 -14.14 -15.53 -20.72
N GLY A 81 -14.65 -14.36 -21.10
CA GLY A 81 -16.09 -14.15 -21.27
C GLY A 81 -16.45 -13.21 -22.44
N THR A 82 -17.54 -13.53 -23.13
CA THR A 82 -18.16 -12.70 -24.18
C THR A 82 -19.17 -11.68 -23.65
N ASN A 83 -19.32 -11.58 -22.32
CA ASN A 83 -20.38 -10.80 -21.69
C ASN A 83 -19.90 -9.40 -21.27
N ALA A 84 -20.80 -8.41 -21.27
CA ALA A 84 -20.51 -7.03 -20.86
C ALA A 84 -20.12 -6.88 -19.37
N PHE A 85 -20.22 -7.96 -18.58
CA PHE A 85 -20.04 -7.96 -17.13
C PHE A 85 -18.83 -8.81 -16.71
N VAL A 86 -18.07 -8.30 -15.73
CA VAL A 86 -17.01 -9.04 -15.04
C VAL A 86 -17.65 -9.88 -13.93
N ARG A 87 -17.52 -11.22 -14.00
CA ARG A 87 -17.99 -12.12 -12.94
C ARG A 87 -16.90 -12.27 -11.87
N LEU A 88 -17.20 -11.84 -10.65
CA LEU A 88 -16.32 -12.01 -9.49
C LEU A 88 -16.74 -13.25 -8.71
N ALA A 89 -15.80 -14.18 -8.50
CA ALA A 89 -15.94 -15.28 -7.57
C ALA A 89 -15.05 -15.00 -6.33
N PRO A 90 -15.48 -15.41 -5.12
CA PRO A 90 -14.75 -15.12 -3.88
C PRO A 90 -13.47 -15.95 -3.69
N GLU A 91 -13.15 -16.84 -4.63
CA GLU A 91 -11.94 -17.67 -4.59
C GLU A 91 -10.68 -16.82 -4.84
N GLU A 92 -9.65 -17.06 -4.01
CA GLU A 92 -8.37 -16.39 -4.17
C GLU A 92 -7.74 -16.80 -5.52
N PRO A 93 -7.41 -15.84 -6.40
CA PRO A 93 -6.89 -16.19 -7.70
C PRO A 93 -5.40 -16.53 -7.62
N LEU A 94 -5.00 -17.60 -8.32
CA LEU A 94 -3.61 -17.97 -8.53
C LEU A 94 -2.96 -16.99 -9.53
N ILE A 95 -2.57 -15.82 -9.03
CA ILE A 95 -1.85 -14.79 -9.78
C ILE A 95 -0.54 -14.52 -9.06
N GLU A 96 0.56 -14.78 -9.76
CA GLU A 96 1.88 -14.35 -9.32
C GLU A 96 2.20 -12.99 -9.92
N VAL A 97 2.58 -12.05 -9.07
CA VAL A 97 3.15 -10.76 -9.48
C VAL A 97 4.64 -10.79 -9.19
N ALA A 98 5.45 -10.28 -10.12
CA ALA A 98 6.87 -10.08 -9.90
C ALA A 98 7.10 -9.15 -8.70
N ALA A 99 8.10 -9.48 -7.88
CA ALA A 99 8.51 -8.70 -6.71
C ALA A 99 9.27 -7.43 -7.12
#